data_AF-A0A7S4JF30-F1
#
_entry.id   AF-A0A7S4JF30-F1
#
_cell.length_a   1.000
_cell.length_b   1.000
_cell.length_c   1.000
_cell.angle_alpha   90.00
_cell.angle_beta   90.00
_cell.angle_gamma   90.00
#
_symmetry.space_group_name_H-M   'P 1'
#
loop_
_entity.id
_entity.type
_entity.pdbx_description
1 polymer ?
#
loop_
_entity_poly.entity_id
_entity_poly.type
_entity_poly.pdbx_seq_one_letter_code
_entity_poly.pdbx_strand_id
1 'polypeptide(L)'
;QSINVSNNVLKAEAAKVFAEMLKINTTLQSVNVKGNQLGDAGHRILGQALLEATSSKLAFIQCDQFSLGQSDKELNLQGKNLTALDAILLGGVLKANTTLKSINLENNEFNDNSANTVAEALVHSNIRSLKINDYFSIPFTKSKDTMSTSALAGLVSRDMPIDLHGG
;
A
#
# COMPACT_ATOMS: atom_id res chain seq x y z
N GLN A 1 8.57 5.73 17.07
CA GLN A 1 8.19 7.17 17.21
C GLN A 1 7.04 7.49 16.27
N SER A 2 6.26 8.53 16.55
CA SER A 2 5.11 8.93 15.73
C SER A 2 5.11 10.44 15.51
N ILE A 3 4.73 10.88 14.31
CA ILE A 3 4.54 12.29 13.96
C ILE A 3 3.07 12.50 13.60
N ASN A 4 2.45 13.55 14.13
CA ASN A 4 1.11 13.98 13.74
C ASN A 4 1.17 15.42 13.20
N VAL A 5 0.88 15.57 11.92
CA VAL A 5 0.77 16.86 11.22
C VAL A 5 -0.58 16.99 10.52
N SER A 6 -1.59 16.29 11.02
CA SER A 6 -2.94 16.33 10.46
C SER A 6 -3.57 17.72 10.55
N ASN A 7 -4.51 18.00 9.65
CA ASN A 7 -5.28 19.24 9.58
C ASN A 7 -4.40 20.50 9.46
N ASN A 8 -3.41 20.43 8.58
CA ASN A 8 -2.56 21.55 8.19
C ASN A 8 -2.75 21.87 6.70
N VAL A 9 -1.89 22.71 6.14
CA VAL A 9 -1.93 23.10 4.72
C VAL A 9 -0.71 22.54 3.98
N LEU A 10 -0.27 21.33 4.35
CA LEU A 10 0.87 20.69 3.71
C LEU A 10 0.50 20.27 2.29
N LYS A 11 1.30 20.68 1.31
CA LYS A 11 1.14 20.34 -0.10
C LYS A 11 2.11 19.24 -0.53
N ALA A 12 2.06 18.84 -1.80
CA ALA A 12 2.98 17.85 -2.37
C ALA A 12 4.47 18.15 -2.13
N GLU A 13 4.87 19.43 -2.01
CA GLU A 13 6.25 19.82 -1.68
C GLU A 13 6.68 19.33 -0.30
N ALA A 14 5.77 19.33 0.69
CA ALA A 14 6.06 18.81 2.02
C ALA A 14 6.36 17.30 1.96
N ALA A 15 5.70 16.55 1.07
CA ALA A 15 5.98 15.13 0.86
C ALA A 15 7.42 14.88 0.39
N LYS A 16 8.04 15.80 -0.36
CA LYS A 16 9.46 15.69 -0.76
C LYS A 16 10.38 15.76 0.46
N VAL A 17 10.09 16.66 1.40
CA VAL A 17 10.86 16.79 2.65
C VAL A 17 10.69 15.54 3.51
N PHE A 18 9.47 15.03 3.64
CA PHE A 18 9.23 13.75 4.30
C PHE A 18 9.96 12.60 3.62
N ALA A 19 9.95 12.52 2.29
CA ALA A 19 10.64 11.47 1.53
C ALA A 19 12.14 11.45 1.81
N GLU A 20 12.83 12.59 1.78
CA GLU A 20 14.25 12.66 2.10
C GLU A 20 14.54 12.29 3.56
N MET A 21 13.69 12.70 4.49
CA MET A 21 13.79 12.29 5.89
C MET A 21 13.60 10.78 6.06
N LEU A 22 12.63 10.18 5.37
CA LEU A 22 12.32 8.74 5.45
C LEU A 22 13.45 7.85 4.91
N LYS A 23 14.26 8.34 3.97
CA LYS A 23 15.44 7.61 3.46
C LYS A 23 16.54 7.42 4.51
N ILE A 24 16.64 8.33 5.49
CA ILE A 24 17.69 8.29 6.53
C ILE A 24 17.15 7.97 7.92
N ASN A 25 15.86 8.18 8.18
CA ASN A 25 15.27 7.98 9.49
C ASN A 25 14.96 6.51 9.76
N THR A 26 15.50 5.99 10.86
CA THR A 26 15.40 4.58 11.24
C THR A 26 14.54 4.35 12.49
N THR A 27 13.76 5.36 12.93
CA THR A 27 13.03 5.35 14.21
C THR A 27 11.55 5.73 14.10
N LEU A 28 11.17 6.50 13.08
CA LEU A 28 9.79 6.86 12.81
C LEU A 28 9.04 5.62 12.34
N GLN A 29 7.91 5.36 13.00
CA GLN A 29 7.08 4.19 12.76
C GLN A 29 5.70 4.56 12.25
N SER A 30 5.20 5.75 12.62
CA SER A 30 3.86 6.20 12.26
C SER A 30 3.83 7.68 11.89
N VAL A 31 3.05 8.01 10.87
CA VAL A 31 2.76 9.40 10.50
C VAL A 31 1.27 9.61 10.28
N ASN A 32 0.73 10.71 10.80
CA ASN A 32 -0.62 11.17 10.46
C ASN A 32 -0.52 12.47 9.66
N VAL A 33 -0.95 12.41 8.39
CA VAL A 33 -0.99 13.51 7.43
C VAL A 33 -2.41 13.83 6.96
N LYS A 34 -3.44 13.25 7.58
CA LYS A 34 -4.85 13.47 7.22
C LYS A 34 -5.24 14.95 7.25
N GLY A 35 -6.14 15.40 6.39
CA GLY A 35 -6.62 16.78 6.34
C GLY A 35 -5.57 17.76 5.84
N ASN A 36 -4.69 17.31 4.94
CA ASN A 36 -3.72 18.16 4.24
C ASN A 36 -4.05 18.18 2.73
N GLN A 37 -3.16 18.75 1.91
CA GLN A 37 -3.31 18.89 0.46
C GLN A 37 -2.15 18.19 -0.27
N LEU A 38 -1.72 17.03 0.23
CA LEU A 38 -0.64 16.27 -0.38
C LEU A 38 -1.01 15.81 -1.80
N GLY A 39 -2.27 15.37 -1.94
CA GLY A 39 -2.81 14.80 -3.17
C GLY A 39 -2.02 13.60 -3.69
N ASP A 40 -2.40 13.16 -4.88
CA ASP A 40 -1.79 12.11 -5.68
C ASP A 40 -0.27 12.22 -5.79
N ALA A 41 0.22 13.44 -6.06
CA ALA A 41 1.65 13.71 -6.17
C ALA A 41 2.37 13.43 -4.83
N GLY A 42 1.80 13.85 -3.71
CA GLY A 42 2.36 13.58 -2.39
C GLY A 42 2.34 12.10 -2.02
N HIS A 43 1.26 11.38 -2.33
CA HIS A 43 1.18 9.93 -2.11
C HIS A 43 2.24 9.18 -2.91
N ARG A 44 2.39 9.52 -4.19
CA ARG A 44 3.45 8.96 -5.05
C ARG A 44 4.84 9.18 -4.47
N ILE A 45 5.15 10.43 -4.05
CA ILE A 45 6.47 10.79 -3.52
C ILE A 45 6.78 10.02 -2.23
N LEU A 46 5.84 9.98 -1.29
CA LEU A 46 6.01 9.26 -0.02
C LEU A 46 6.15 7.76 -0.24
N GLY A 47 5.26 7.18 -1.05
CA GLY A 47 5.27 5.74 -1.33
C GLY A 47 6.54 5.30 -2.02
N GLN A 48 6.99 6.03 -3.05
CA GLN A 48 8.25 5.72 -3.75
C GLN A 48 9.44 5.78 -2.80
N ALA A 49 9.52 6.81 -1.94
CA ALA A 49 10.59 6.93 -0.97
C ALA A 49 10.62 5.75 0.02
N LEU A 50 9.46 5.24 0.43
CA LEU A 50 9.36 4.07 1.30
C LEU A 50 9.71 2.76 0.60
N LEU A 51 9.33 2.60 -0.66
CA LEU A 51 9.71 1.46 -1.48
C LEU A 51 11.23 1.40 -1.69
N GLU A 52 11.86 2.55 -1.93
CA GLU A 52 13.32 2.69 -2.09
C GLU A 52 14.08 2.62 -0.77
N ALA A 53 13.48 3.05 0.34
CA ALA A 53 14.14 3.03 1.63
C ALA A 53 14.48 1.61 2.08
N THR A 54 15.73 1.41 2.48
CA THR A 54 16.24 0.12 2.96
C THR A 54 16.19 0.00 4.49
N SER A 55 16.12 1.13 5.19
CA SER A 55 16.23 1.20 6.66
C SER A 55 15.02 1.86 7.35
N SER A 56 14.07 2.38 6.58
CA SER A 56 12.86 3.02 7.11
C SER A 56 12.04 2.03 7.94
N LYS A 57 11.53 2.50 9.08
CA LYS A 57 10.61 1.73 9.94
C LYS A 57 9.17 2.23 9.87
N LEU A 58 8.85 3.14 8.96
CA LEU A 58 7.50 3.68 8.83
C LEU A 58 6.57 2.57 8.31
N ALA A 59 5.73 2.07 9.20
CA ALA A 59 4.83 0.94 8.95
C ALA A 59 3.35 1.32 9.07
N PHE A 60 3.06 2.55 9.51
CA PHE A 60 1.73 3.04 9.83
C PHE A 60 1.54 4.44 9.26
N ILE A 61 0.40 4.68 8.62
CA ILE A 61 0.08 5.97 8.04
C ILE A 61 -1.42 6.26 8.14
N GLN A 62 -1.76 7.51 8.43
CA GLN A 62 -3.11 8.04 8.29
C GLN A 62 -3.06 9.16 7.26
N CYS A 63 -3.71 8.95 6.12
CA CYS A 63 -3.89 9.96 5.07
C CYS A 63 -5.39 10.10 4.75
N ASP A 64 -5.72 10.90 3.74
CA ASP A 64 -7.12 11.15 3.39
C ASP A 64 -7.79 9.93 2.76
N GLN A 65 -7.03 9.09 2.06
CA GLN A 65 -7.55 7.92 1.34
C GLN A 65 -7.67 6.68 2.22
N PHE A 66 -6.76 6.50 3.18
CA PHE A 66 -6.81 5.36 4.10
C PHE A 66 -6.12 5.65 5.44
N SER A 67 -6.39 4.78 6.41
CA SER A 67 -5.79 4.84 7.75
C SER A 67 -5.37 3.46 8.21
N LEU A 68 -4.05 3.27 8.38
CA LEU A 68 -3.41 2.08 8.92
C LEU A 68 -2.69 2.45 10.23
N GLY A 69 -3.33 2.14 11.36
CA GLY A 69 -2.84 2.37 12.71
C GLY A 69 -2.05 1.19 13.30
N GLN A 70 -1.37 1.46 14.42
CA GLN A 70 -0.48 0.50 15.09
C GLN A 70 -1.22 -0.72 15.67
N SER A 71 -2.49 -0.56 16.03
CA SER A 71 -3.35 -1.62 16.56
C SER A 71 -3.92 -2.54 15.48
N ASP A 72 -3.92 -2.11 14.22
CA ASP A 72 -4.71 -2.74 13.19
C ASP A 72 -4.14 -4.11 12.81
N LYS A 73 -5.05 -5.09 12.81
CA LYS A 73 -4.80 -6.47 12.35
C LYS A 73 -5.45 -6.74 11.01
N GLU A 74 -6.46 -5.96 10.66
CA GLU A 74 -7.23 -6.07 9.44
C GLU A 74 -7.45 -4.66 8.89
N LEU A 75 -7.34 -4.50 7.58
CA LEU A 75 -7.55 -3.22 6.90
C LEU A 75 -8.52 -3.44 5.74
N ASN A 76 -9.72 -2.85 5.83
CA ASN A 76 -10.72 -2.91 4.78
C ASN A 76 -10.77 -1.59 4.01
N LEU A 77 -10.28 -1.62 2.78
CA LEU A 77 -10.31 -0.50 1.82
C LEU A 77 -11.17 -0.85 0.60
N GLN A 78 -12.13 -1.76 0.74
CA GLN A 78 -13.02 -2.08 -0.36
C GLN A 78 -13.83 -0.86 -0.80
N GLY A 79 -13.94 -0.61 -2.10
CA GLY A 79 -14.82 0.44 -2.62
C GLY A 79 -14.39 1.85 -2.23
N LYS A 80 -13.08 2.10 -2.07
CA LYS A 80 -12.53 3.39 -1.63
C LYS A 80 -12.01 4.26 -2.77
N ASN A 81 -12.22 3.82 -4.02
CA ASN A 81 -11.70 4.49 -5.22
C ASN A 81 -10.19 4.76 -5.13
N LEU A 82 -9.45 3.83 -4.51
CA LEU A 82 -7.99 3.96 -4.42
C LEU A 82 -7.40 3.84 -5.81
N THR A 83 -6.50 4.75 -6.13
CA THR A 83 -5.81 4.80 -7.41
C THR A 83 -4.51 4.01 -7.38
N ALA A 84 -3.87 3.88 -8.54
CA ALA A 84 -2.50 3.34 -8.62
C ALA A 84 -1.49 4.09 -7.72
N LEU A 85 -1.71 5.37 -7.42
CA LEU A 85 -0.81 6.17 -6.58
C LEU A 85 -0.99 5.86 -5.10
N ASP A 86 -2.22 5.56 -4.68
CA ASP A 86 -2.51 5.09 -3.33
C ASP A 86 -1.94 3.69 -3.09
N ALA A 87 -1.95 2.83 -4.11
CA ALA A 87 -1.31 1.51 -4.07
C ALA A 87 0.21 1.61 -3.84
N ILE A 88 0.88 2.59 -4.44
CA ILE A 88 2.32 2.86 -4.23
C ILE A 88 2.57 3.27 -2.77
N LEU A 89 1.76 4.17 -2.22
CA LEU A 89 1.88 4.57 -0.81
C LEU A 89 1.62 3.40 0.14
N LEU A 90 0.56 2.63 -0.12
CA LEU A 90 0.20 1.45 0.64
C LEU A 90 1.31 0.39 0.60
N GLY A 91 1.84 0.07 -0.58
CA GLY A 91 2.97 -0.84 -0.74
C GLY A 91 4.19 -0.38 0.06
N GLY A 92 4.52 0.91 -0.01
CA GLY A 92 5.61 1.51 0.75
C GLY A 92 5.50 1.27 2.27
N VAL A 93 4.33 1.53 2.87
CA VAL A 93 4.13 1.31 4.31
C VAL A 93 4.02 -0.17 4.68
N LEU A 94 3.49 -1.01 3.79
CA LEU A 94 3.34 -2.44 4.04
C LEU A 94 4.68 -3.18 4.04
N LYS A 95 5.70 -2.68 3.34
CA LYS A 95 7.05 -3.26 3.32
C LYS A 95 7.65 -3.41 4.73
N ALA A 96 7.39 -2.45 5.62
CA ALA A 96 7.85 -2.48 7.02
C ALA A 96 6.76 -2.97 8.00
N ASN A 97 5.52 -3.17 7.54
CA ASN A 97 4.41 -3.53 8.41
C ASN A 97 4.40 -5.02 8.76
N THR A 98 4.45 -5.30 10.06
CA THR A 98 4.46 -6.66 10.60
C THR A 98 3.22 -6.96 11.46
N THR A 99 2.31 -5.99 11.64
CA THR A 99 1.13 -6.14 12.50
C THR A 99 -0.07 -6.65 11.72
N LEU A 100 -0.26 -6.16 10.50
CA LEU A 100 -1.42 -6.45 9.67
C LEU A 100 -1.40 -7.91 9.21
N LYS A 101 -2.57 -8.54 9.28
CA LYS A 101 -2.79 -9.96 8.95
C LYS A 101 -3.70 -10.13 7.76
N SER A 102 -4.66 -9.24 7.57
CA SER A 102 -5.57 -9.26 6.42
C SER A 102 -5.75 -7.87 5.83
N ILE A 103 -5.86 -7.81 4.50
CA ILE A 103 -6.20 -6.59 3.78
C ILE A 103 -7.23 -6.87 2.68
N ASN A 104 -8.26 -6.03 2.60
CA ASN A 104 -9.24 -6.04 1.51
C ASN A 104 -9.09 -4.76 0.66
N LEU A 105 -8.81 -4.92 -0.62
CA LEU A 105 -8.61 -3.89 -1.63
C LEU A 105 -9.57 -4.06 -2.83
N GLU A 106 -10.58 -4.92 -2.72
CA GLU A 106 -11.59 -5.13 -3.78
C GLU A 106 -12.28 -3.81 -4.18
N ASN A 107 -12.77 -3.72 -5.41
CA ASN A 107 -13.53 -2.56 -5.89
C ASN A 107 -12.79 -1.23 -5.76
N ASN A 108 -11.52 -1.20 -6.17
CA ASN A 108 -10.72 0.02 -6.31
C ASN A 108 -10.22 0.18 -7.75
N GLU A 109 -9.58 1.31 -8.06
CA GLU A 109 -9.11 1.67 -9.40
C GLU A 109 -7.68 1.16 -9.64
N PHE A 110 -7.43 -0.11 -9.32
CA PHE A 110 -6.12 -0.74 -9.49
C PHE A 110 -6.00 -1.38 -10.87
N ASN A 111 -4.88 -1.09 -11.54
CA ASN A 111 -4.40 -1.85 -12.69
C ASN A 111 -3.34 -2.88 -12.27
N ASP A 112 -2.95 -3.76 -13.19
CA ASP A 112 -1.98 -4.84 -12.95
C ASP A 112 -0.68 -4.34 -12.30
N ASN A 113 -0.15 -3.20 -12.73
CA ASN A 113 1.08 -2.64 -12.18
C ASN A 113 0.92 -2.22 -10.71
N SER A 114 -0.19 -1.56 -10.39
CA SER A 114 -0.49 -1.14 -9.01
C SER A 114 -0.79 -2.32 -8.08
N ALA A 115 -1.47 -3.35 -8.58
CA ALA A 115 -1.72 -4.56 -7.83
C ALA A 115 -0.43 -5.36 -7.59
N ASN A 116 0.48 -5.41 -8.58
CA ASN A 116 1.82 -5.97 -8.41
C ASN A 116 2.64 -5.22 -7.36
N THR A 117 2.56 -3.88 -7.34
CA THR A 117 3.26 -3.06 -6.34
C THR A 117 2.87 -3.43 -4.91
N VAL A 118 1.58 -3.63 -4.65
CA VAL A 118 1.09 -4.09 -3.34
C VAL A 118 1.57 -5.52 -3.08
N ALA A 119 1.42 -6.43 -4.05
CA ALA A 119 1.81 -7.82 -3.91
C ALA A 119 3.31 -8.01 -3.59
N GLU A 120 4.19 -7.24 -4.22
CA GLU A 120 5.63 -7.24 -3.93
C GLU A 120 5.92 -6.79 -2.49
N ALA A 121 5.27 -5.73 -2.04
CA ALA A 121 5.41 -5.27 -0.65
C ALA A 121 4.96 -6.33 0.37
N LEU A 122 3.97 -7.16 0.01
CA LEU A 122 3.50 -8.23 0.88
C LEU A 122 4.56 -9.28 1.17
N VAL A 123 5.54 -9.50 0.28
CA VAL A 123 6.65 -10.46 0.47
C VAL A 123 7.43 -10.17 1.75
N HIS A 124 7.42 -8.93 2.24
CA HIS A 124 8.11 -8.51 3.47
C HIS A 124 7.19 -8.37 4.70
N SER A 125 5.86 -8.41 4.52
CA SER A 125 4.86 -8.19 5.58
C SER A 125 4.53 -9.44 6.45
N ASN A 126 3.55 -9.37 7.35
CA ASN A 126 3.00 -10.54 8.04
C ASN A 126 1.58 -10.93 7.59
N ILE A 127 1.16 -10.44 6.42
CA ILE A 127 -0.18 -10.62 5.88
C ILE A 127 -0.37 -12.06 5.41
N ARG A 128 -1.55 -12.62 5.74
CA ARG A 128 -1.96 -14.00 5.46
C ARG A 128 -3.20 -14.08 4.58
N SER A 129 -3.84 -12.93 4.31
CA SER A 129 -5.04 -12.81 3.50
C SER A 129 -5.01 -11.49 2.75
N LEU A 130 -5.13 -11.55 1.43
CA LEU A 130 -5.28 -10.41 0.53
C LEU A 130 -6.50 -10.66 -0.35
N LYS A 131 -7.32 -9.63 -0.49
CA LYS A 131 -8.33 -9.51 -1.53
C LYS A 131 -8.03 -8.26 -2.33
N ILE A 132 -7.97 -8.32 -3.65
CA ILE A 132 -7.58 -7.16 -4.48
C ILE A 132 -8.46 -6.97 -5.72
N ASN A 133 -9.12 -8.02 -6.21
CA ASN A 133 -10.08 -7.99 -7.31
C ASN A 133 -11.25 -8.94 -7.00
N ASP A 134 -12.46 -8.65 -7.50
CA ASP A 134 -13.70 -9.41 -7.27
C ASP A 134 -13.62 -10.92 -7.57
N TYR A 135 -12.56 -11.37 -8.26
CA TYR A 135 -12.35 -12.76 -8.67
C TYR A 135 -11.25 -13.50 -7.89
N PHE A 136 -10.49 -12.82 -7.03
CA PHE A 136 -9.32 -13.41 -6.36
C PHE A 136 -9.30 -13.13 -4.85
N SER A 137 -9.96 -14.02 -4.10
CA SER A 137 -9.64 -14.24 -2.69
C SER A 137 -8.48 -15.23 -2.61
N ILE A 138 -7.26 -14.76 -2.32
CA ILE A 138 -6.08 -15.62 -2.25
C ILE A 138 -5.72 -15.88 -0.78
N PRO A 139 -5.83 -17.13 -0.27
CA PRO A 139 -5.26 -17.49 1.02
C PRO A 139 -3.73 -17.56 0.89
N PHE A 140 -3.00 -16.66 1.57
CA PHE A 140 -1.53 -16.65 1.60
C PHE A 140 -1.02 -17.73 2.59
N THR A 141 -1.39 -18.99 2.36
CA THR A 141 -1.19 -20.05 3.38
C THR A 141 0.01 -20.98 3.16
N LYS A 142 0.78 -20.90 2.06
CA LYS A 142 2.05 -21.67 1.94
C LYS A 142 3.18 -20.94 1.22
N SER A 143 4.27 -20.79 1.98
CA SER A 143 5.66 -20.40 1.65
C SER A 143 5.87 -19.15 0.79
N LYS A 144 5.86 -18.01 1.51
CA LYS A 144 6.49 -16.76 1.10
C LYS A 144 7.90 -16.91 0.52
N ASP A 145 8.63 -17.93 0.98
CA ASP A 145 10.02 -18.19 0.64
C ASP A 145 10.22 -18.85 -0.75
N THR A 146 9.14 -19.26 -1.43
CA THR A 146 9.22 -19.90 -2.77
C THR A 146 8.39 -19.23 -3.85
N MET A 147 7.64 -18.16 -3.54
CA MET A 147 6.92 -17.40 -4.56
C MET A 147 7.79 -16.26 -5.09
N SER A 148 8.23 -16.37 -6.34
CA SER A 148 8.84 -15.26 -7.06
C SER A 148 7.85 -14.10 -7.21
N THR A 149 8.36 -12.88 -7.35
CA THR A 149 7.53 -11.70 -7.71
C THR A 149 6.66 -11.95 -8.93
N SER A 150 7.14 -12.76 -9.89
CA SER A 150 6.36 -13.21 -11.06
C SER A 150 5.21 -14.18 -10.73
N ALA A 151 5.32 -14.99 -9.68
CA ALA A 151 4.23 -15.88 -9.23
C ALA A 151 3.13 -15.10 -8.52
N LEU A 152 3.49 -14.06 -7.77
CA LEU A 152 2.55 -13.08 -7.23
C LEU A 152 1.88 -12.28 -8.35
N ALA A 153 2.64 -11.85 -9.36
CA ALA A 153 2.10 -11.19 -10.54
C ALA A 153 1.16 -12.11 -11.34
N GLY A 154 1.49 -13.40 -11.51
CA GLY A 154 0.62 -14.36 -12.19
C GLY A 154 -0.68 -14.69 -11.45
N LEU A 155 -0.76 -14.42 -10.15
CA LEU A 155 -2.01 -14.53 -9.36
C LEU A 155 -2.90 -13.28 -9.48
N VAL A 156 -2.31 -12.15 -9.87
CA VAL A 156 -3.00 -10.88 -10.14
C VAL A 156 -3.39 -10.76 -11.62
N SER A 157 -2.58 -11.33 -12.53
CA SER A 157 -2.65 -11.13 -13.99
C SER A 157 -3.30 -12.29 -14.78
N ARG A 158 -4.02 -13.22 -14.14
CA ARG A 158 -4.72 -14.29 -14.90
C ARG A 158 -6.07 -13.80 -15.45
N ASP A 159 -5.98 -13.25 -16.65
CA ASP A 159 -6.96 -13.12 -17.72
C ASP A 159 -8.42 -12.81 -17.35
N MET A 160 -8.87 -11.62 -17.78
CA MET A 160 -10.25 -11.39 -18.19
C MET A 160 -10.73 -12.55 -19.08
N PRO A 161 -11.90 -13.17 -18.82
CA PRO A 161 -12.69 -13.62 -19.95
C PRO A 161 -13.11 -12.35 -20.69
N ILE A 162 -12.51 -12.11 -21.85
CA ILE A 162 -13.15 -11.28 -22.87
C ILE A 162 -14.49 -11.96 -23.12
N ASP A 163 -15.58 -11.33 -22.68
CA ASP A 163 -16.92 -11.72 -23.09
C ASP A 163 -17.10 -11.29 -24.55
N LEU A 164 -16.60 -12.14 -25.45
CA LEU A 164 -16.94 -12.13 -26.87
C LEU A 164 -18.18 -13.01 -27.05
N HIS A 165 -19.36 -12.53 -26.67
CA HIS A 165 -20.68 -12.86 -27.23
C HIS A 165 -21.73 -11.94 -26.57
N GLY A 166 -22.62 -11.20 -27.22
CA GLY A 166 -22.96 -11.06 -28.62
C GLY A 166 -24.14 -10.07 -28.68
N GLY A 167 -24.16 -9.27 -29.75
CA GLY A 167 -25.21 -8.32 -30.11
C GLY A 167 -24.86 -7.72 -31.46
#